data_AF-A0A3N5W4A1-F1
#
_entry.id   AF-A0A3N5W4A1-F1
#
_cell.length_a   1.000
_cell.length_b   1.000
_cell.length_c   1.000
_cell.angle_alpha   90.00
_cell.angle_beta   90.00
_cell.angle_gamma   90.00
#
_symmetry.space_group_name_H-M   'P 1'
#
loop_
_entity.id
_entity.type
_entity.pdbx_description
1 polymer ?
#
loop_
_entity_poly.entity_id
_entity_poly.type
_entity_poly.pdbx_seq_one_letter_code
_entity_poly.pdbx_strand_id
1 'polypeptide(L)'
;FMYNDFVIVGPPPDPAGIRGLKKAVEALHIISEKKVPFISRGDKSGTHVAEMELWNKAMIKPQGSWYQVYEKGAEGNVPTLRYTDQKQAHTFMDRATFLSLQKEIKLQVLVEKDDLLLNFISLLPVNPAKFSRVNHEGAKAFVKWLTDPGKGQKIVEEYGKDKYGSPLFFPNSKEWREAKGVKK
;
A
#
# COMPACT_ATOMS: atom_id res chain seq x y z
N PHE A 1 -14.16 -2.88 2.04
CA PHE A 1 -14.45 -3.91 1.02
C PHE A 1 -13.32 -4.93 0.99
N MET A 2 -12.09 -4.47 0.80
CA MET A 2 -10.87 -5.27 0.92
C MET A 2 -9.75 -4.40 1.48
N TYR A 3 -8.60 -4.97 1.73
CA TYR A 3 -7.37 -4.21 1.98
C TYR A 3 -6.17 -4.94 1.39
N ASN A 4 -5.09 -4.20 1.17
CA ASN A 4 -3.75 -4.76 1.16
C ASN A 4 -2.91 -3.98 2.18
N ASP A 5 -1.61 -4.08 2.10
CA ASP A 5 -0.70 -3.31 2.94
C ASP A 5 0.38 -2.60 2.12
N PHE A 6 0.93 -1.58 2.76
CA PHE A 6 2.17 -0.95 2.39
C PHE A 6 3.36 -1.63 3.08
N VAL A 7 4.53 -1.41 2.53
CA VAL A 7 5.81 -1.88 3.05
C VAL A 7 6.84 -0.76 2.92
N ILE A 8 7.81 -0.74 3.83
CA ILE A 8 9.04 0.02 3.62
C ILE A 8 10.04 -0.95 3.02
N VAL A 9 10.49 -0.65 1.80
CA VAL A 9 11.48 -1.44 1.09
C VAL A 9 12.80 -0.67 1.01
N GLY A 10 13.90 -1.41 0.87
CA GLY A 10 15.24 -0.85 0.75
C GLY A 10 16.24 -1.86 0.21
N PRO A 11 17.51 -1.47 0.03
CA PRO A 11 18.53 -2.35 -0.53
C PRO A 11 18.90 -3.48 0.45
N PRO A 12 19.34 -4.66 -0.03
CA PRO A 12 19.68 -5.80 0.84
C PRO A 12 20.70 -5.50 1.96
N PRO A 13 21.75 -4.67 1.77
CA PRO A 13 22.66 -4.31 2.84
C PRO A 13 21.99 -3.57 4.02
N ASP A 14 20.79 -3.01 3.83
CA ASP A 14 20.02 -2.28 4.85
C ASP A 14 20.88 -1.26 5.61
N PRO A 15 21.36 -0.19 4.94
CA PRO A 15 22.21 0.82 5.59
C PRO A 15 21.47 1.58 6.70
N ALA A 16 20.12 1.52 6.71
CA ALA A 16 19.31 2.04 7.79
C ALA A 16 19.33 1.10 9.02
N GLY A 17 19.46 -0.21 8.82
CA GLY A 17 19.39 -1.22 9.88
C GLY A 17 17.97 -1.38 10.43
N ILE A 18 16.96 -1.23 9.58
CA ILE A 18 15.54 -1.23 9.98
C ILE A 18 14.83 -2.57 9.75
N ARG A 19 15.52 -3.56 9.16
CA ARG A 19 14.91 -4.85 8.84
C ARG A 19 14.33 -5.51 10.09
N GLY A 20 13.07 -5.91 9.98
CA GLY A 20 12.38 -6.69 11.00
C GLY A 20 11.75 -5.85 12.12
N LEU A 21 11.93 -4.53 12.11
CA LEU A 21 11.22 -3.63 13.02
C LEU A 21 9.71 -3.82 12.89
N LYS A 22 9.01 -3.69 14.03
CA LYS A 22 7.56 -3.88 14.10
C LYS A 22 6.78 -2.60 13.98
N LYS A 23 7.46 -1.45 14.09
CA LYS A 23 6.86 -0.13 14.04
C LYS A 23 7.44 0.64 12.86
N ALA A 24 6.59 1.00 11.92
CA ALA A 24 6.97 1.75 10.74
C ALA A 24 7.48 3.16 11.09
N VAL A 25 6.91 3.77 12.13
CA VAL A 25 7.36 5.07 12.66
C VAL A 25 8.82 5.02 13.15
N GLU A 26 9.20 3.97 13.85
CA GLU A 26 10.58 3.77 14.32
C GLU A 26 11.56 3.70 13.14
N ALA A 27 11.18 2.99 12.08
CA ALA A 27 11.98 2.91 10.87
C ALA A 27 12.16 4.27 10.18
N LEU A 28 11.12 5.11 10.17
CA LEU A 28 11.19 6.47 9.62
C LEU A 28 12.11 7.38 10.46
N HIS A 29 12.12 7.26 11.78
CA HIS A 29 13.09 7.94 12.64
C HIS A 29 14.52 7.56 12.25
N ILE A 30 14.81 6.27 12.18
CA ILE A 30 16.16 5.77 11.85
C ILE A 30 16.59 6.22 10.44
N ILE A 31 15.70 6.13 9.46
CA ILE A 31 15.95 6.61 8.09
C ILE A 31 16.32 8.10 8.10
N SER A 32 15.55 8.92 8.80
CA SER A 32 15.74 10.37 8.89
C SER A 32 17.03 10.75 9.66
N GLU A 33 17.32 10.07 10.77
CA GLU A 33 18.51 10.32 11.59
C GLU A 33 19.80 9.96 10.85
N LYS A 34 19.81 8.79 10.20
CA LYS A 34 20.95 8.33 9.39
C LYS A 34 21.02 9.03 8.02
N LYS A 35 19.96 9.75 7.63
CA LYS A 35 19.83 10.42 6.33
C LYS A 35 20.12 9.47 5.16
N VAL A 36 19.65 8.23 5.25
CA VAL A 36 19.76 7.28 4.14
C VAL A 36 18.82 7.69 3.01
N PRO A 37 19.18 7.49 1.74
CA PRO A 37 18.33 7.88 0.62
C PRO A 37 16.94 7.25 0.72
N PHE A 38 15.92 8.09 0.57
CA PHE A 38 14.51 7.74 0.56
C PHE A 38 13.85 8.42 -0.64
N ILE A 39 13.20 7.63 -1.50
CA ILE A 39 12.50 8.11 -2.68
C ILE A 39 11.02 8.20 -2.38
N SER A 40 10.44 9.38 -2.59
CA SER A 40 9.00 9.59 -2.57
C SER A 40 8.44 9.72 -3.98
N ARG A 41 7.20 9.28 -4.14
CA ARG A 41 6.37 9.54 -5.33
C ARG A 41 6.12 11.04 -5.54
N GLY A 42 5.86 11.79 -4.47
CA GLY A 42 5.59 13.24 -4.52
C GLY A 42 4.40 13.70 -5.37
N ASP A 43 3.45 12.83 -5.71
CA ASP A 43 2.48 13.07 -6.79
C ASP A 43 1.01 13.16 -6.35
N LYS A 44 0.76 13.20 -5.03
CA LYS A 44 -0.59 13.26 -4.39
C LYS A 44 -1.48 12.04 -4.67
N SER A 45 -0.91 10.93 -5.15
CA SER A 45 -1.62 9.64 -5.22
C SER A 45 -1.91 9.08 -3.83
N GLY A 46 -2.75 8.04 -3.75
CA GLY A 46 -3.02 7.34 -2.49
C GLY A 46 -1.77 6.82 -1.77
N THR A 47 -0.76 6.32 -2.51
CA THR A 47 0.53 5.90 -1.93
C THR A 47 1.28 7.09 -1.33
N HIS A 48 1.36 8.22 -2.05
CA HIS A 48 2.01 9.42 -1.54
C HIS A 48 1.27 10.00 -0.32
N VAL A 49 -0.06 10.00 -0.32
CA VAL A 49 -0.86 10.46 0.82
C VAL A 49 -0.60 9.57 2.04
N ALA A 50 -0.62 8.25 1.89
CA ALA A 50 -0.33 7.32 2.98
C ALA A 50 1.10 7.44 3.51
N GLU A 51 2.08 7.66 2.61
CA GLU A 51 3.46 7.97 3.00
C GLU A 51 3.51 9.24 3.87
N MET A 52 2.85 10.33 3.44
CA MET A 52 2.83 11.59 4.19
C MET A 52 2.12 11.45 5.55
N GLU A 53 1.03 10.68 5.61
CA GLU A 53 0.37 10.35 6.87
C GLU A 53 1.30 9.60 7.83
N LEU A 54 2.11 8.68 7.32
CA LEU A 54 3.09 7.95 8.13
C LEU A 54 4.21 8.86 8.64
N TRP A 55 4.76 9.75 7.80
CA TRP A 55 5.72 10.78 8.24
C TRP A 55 5.14 11.70 9.31
N ASN A 56 3.88 12.13 9.15
CA ASN A 56 3.17 12.95 10.13
C ASN A 56 2.99 12.22 11.47
N LYS A 57 2.64 10.93 11.44
CA LYS A 57 2.55 10.10 12.65
C LYS A 57 3.90 9.91 13.34
N ALA A 58 4.99 9.91 12.58
CA ALA A 58 6.35 9.94 13.13
C ALA A 58 6.76 11.34 13.64
N MET A 59 5.94 12.37 13.44
CA MET A 59 6.27 13.77 13.75
C MET A 59 7.55 14.24 13.05
N ILE A 60 7.84 13.69 11.87
CA ILE A 60 8.99 14.04 11.05
C ILE A 60 8.49 14.78 9.82
N LYS A 61 9.10 15.94 9.53
CA LYS A 61 8.97 16.58 8.23
C LYS A 61 10.13 16.11 7.33
N PRO A 62 9.91 15.20 6.38
CA PRO A 62 10.99 14.71 5.54
C PRO A 62 11.52 15.84 4.64
N GLN A 63 12.81 16.13 4.76
CA GLN A 63 13.45 17.22 4.01
C GLN A 63 14.97 17.04 3.92
N GLY A 64 15.57 17.67 2.92
CA GLY A 64 17.02 17.61 2.66
C GLY A 64 17.36 16.58 1.59
N SER A 65 18.66 16.42 1.31
CA SER A 65 19.16 15.63 0.17
C SER A 65 18.87 14.12 0.24
N TRP A 66 18.62 13.59 1.45
CA TRP A 66 18.28 12.18 1.64
C TRP A 66 16.85 11.86 1.22
N TYR A 67 15.92 12.82 1.33
CA TYR A 67 14.54 12.65 0.92
C TYR A 67 14.32 13.26 -0.47
N GLN A 68 14.13 12.41 -1.47
CA GLN A 68 14.09 12.81 -2.87
C GLN A 68 12.71 12.52 -3.45
N VAL A 69 12.07 13.56 -3.96
CA VAL A 69 10.87 13.40 -4.78
C VAL A 69 11.29 12.96 -6.18
N TYR A 70 10.82 11.80 -6.62
CA TYR A 70 11.09 11.34 -7.96
C TYR A 70 10.31 12.19 -8.98
N GLU A 71 11.01 12.83 -9.91
CA GLU A 71 10.39 13.71 -10.92
C GLU A 71 9.31 13.02 -11.76
N LYS A 72 9.44 11.71 -11.98
CA LYS A 72 8.45 10.89 -12.71
C LYS A 72 7.54 10.09 -11.78
N GLY A 73 7.43 10.47 -10.51
CA GLY A 73 6.57 9.78 -9.55
C GLY A 73 5.10 9.71 -9.99
N ALA A 74 4.64 10.69 -10.77
CA ALA A 74 3.30 10.70 -11.37
C ALA A 74 3.05 9.56 -12.37
N GLU A 75 4.10 8.90 -12.89
CA GLU A 75 3.96 7.69 -13.73
C GLU A 75 3.57 6.45 -12.90
N GLY A 76 3.60 6.53 -11.57
CA GLY A 76 3.03 5.52 -10.66
C GLY A 76 4.05 4.73 -9.85
N ASN A 77 3.55 3.68 -9.19
CA ASN A 77 4.34 2.84 -8.27
C ASN A 77 5.42 2.02 -8.98
N VAL A 78 5.12 1.43 -10.14
CA VAL A 78 6.08 0.60 -10.88
C VAL A 78 7.33 1.40 -11.31
N PRO A 79 7.22 2.57 -11.97
CA PRO A 79 8.39 3.40 -12.30
C PRO A 79 9.17 3.84 -11.05
N THR A 80 8.46 4.23 -9.99
CA THR A 80 9.09 4.69 -8.74
C THR A 80 9.86 3.58 -8.05
N LEU A 81 9.33 2.36 -8.00
CA LEU A 81 10.01 1.22 -7.39
C LEU A 81 11.26 0.81 -8.20
N ARG A 82 11.18 0.81 -9.54
CA ARG A 82 12.34 0.58 -10.41
C ARG A 82 13.42 1.64 -10.22
N TYR A 83 13.03 2.91 -10.13
CA TYR A 83 13.96 4.00 -9.88
C TYR A 83 14.62 3.89 -8.50
N THR A 84 13.84 3.53 -7.48
CA THR A 84 14.36 3.29 -6.12
C THR A 84 15.38 2.15 -6.12
N ASP A 85 15.12 1.08 -6.87
CA ASP A 85 16.07 -0.03 -7.03
C ASP A 85 17.35 0.43 -7.73
N GLN A 86 17.25 1.18 -8.83
CA GLN A 86 18.43 1.74 -9.51
C GLN A 86 19.28 2.62 -8.59
N LYS A 87 18.65 3.35 -7.66
CA LYS A 87 19.33 4.20 -6.68
C LYS A 87 19.79 3.45 -5.43
N GLN A 88 19.42 2.18 -5.28
CA GLN A 88 19.61 1.40 -4.05
C GLN A 88 19.18 2.19 -2.81
N ALA A 89 17.99 2.79 -2.88
CA ALA A 89 17.41 3.66 -1.87
C ALA A 89 16.24 2.98 -1.16
N HIS A 90 15.65 3.67 -0.19
CA HIS A 90 14.42 3.25 0.48
C HIS A 90 13.20 3.88 -0.19
N THR A 91 12.03 3.24 -0.08
CA THR A 91 10.76 3.88 -0.43
C THR A 91 9.61 3.22 0.34
N PHE A 92 8.48 3.92 0.41
CA PHE A 92 7.20 3.42 0.89
C PHE A 92 6.37 2.94 -0.30
N MET A 93 5.94 1.68 -0.28
CA MET A 93 5.39 1.03 -1.47
C MET A 93 4.24 0.09 -1.14
N ASP A 94 3.25 -0.02 -2.03
CA ASP A 94 2.22 -1.04 -1.89
C ASP A 94 2.81 -2.44 -2.16
N ARG A 95 2.44 -3.43 -1.34
CA ARG A 95 3.02 -4.77 -1.44
C ARG A 95 2.73 -5.44 -2.79
N ALA A 96 1.57 -5.18 -3.38
CA ALA A 96 1.20 -5.80 -4.65
C ALA A 96 2.13 -5.37 -5.79
N THR A 97 2.50 -4.08 -5.84
CA THR A 97 3.51 -3.58 -6.78
C THR A 97 4.88 -4.19 -6.50
N PHE A 98 5.30 -4.28 -5.23
CA PHE A 98 6.56 -4.95 -4.88
C PHE A 98 6.60 -6.40 -5.39
N LEU A 99 5.58 -7.21 -5.08
CA LEU A 99 5.50 -8.60 -5.52
C LEU A 99 5.46 -8.74 -7.04
N SER A 100 4.82 -7.79 -7.74
CA SER A 100 4.76 -7.78 -9.20
C SER A 100 6.13 -7.61 -9.87
N LEU A 101 7.07 -6.92 -9.20
CA LEU A 101 8.41 -6.63 -9.69
C LEU A 101 9.52 -7.41 -8.96
N GLN A 102 9.19 -8.26 -7.99
CA GLN A 102 10.18 -8.90 -7.10
C GLN A 102 11.27 -9.68 -7.86
N LYS A 103 10.97 -10.21 -9.05
CA LYS A 103 11.94 -10.93 -9.89
C LYS A 103 12.86 -10.01 -10.71
N GLU A 104 12.51 -8.73 -10.83
CA GLU A 104 13.20 -7.73 -11.66
C GLU A 104 14.04 -6.75 -10.82
N ILE A 105 13.79 -6.64 -9.51
CA ILE A 105 14.46 -5.72 -8.60
C ILE A 105 15.25 -6.45 -7.52
N LYS A 106 16.20 -5.77 -6.89
CA LYS A 106 17.01 -6.28 -5.77
C LYS A 106 16.52 -5.82 -4.40
N LEU A 107 15.68 -4.78 -4.36
CA LEU A 107 15.09 -4.28 -3.12
C LEU A 107 14.38 -5.39 -2.34
N GLN A 108 14.38 -5.26 -1.03
CA GLN A 108 13.73 -6.17 -0.10
C GLN A 108 12.73 -5.42 0.77
N VAL A 109 11.69 -6.12 1.20
CA VAL A 109 10.84 -5.64 2.30
C VAL A 109 11.68 -5.62 3.57
N LEU A 110 11.78 -4.45 4.20
CA LEU A 110 12.50 -4.27 5.46
C LEU A 110 11.53 -4.15 6.63
N VAL A 111 10.42 -3.44 6.45
CA VAL A 111 9.39 -3.25 7.48
C VAL A 111 8.02 -3.52 6.89
N GLU A 112 7.23 -4.28 7.64
CA GLU A 112 5.90 -4.74 7.26
C GLU A 112 5.04 -5.05 8.51
N LYS A 113 3.74 -5.26 8.31
CA LYS A 113 2.78 -5.76 9.32
C LYS A 113 2.54 -4.83 10.51
N ASP A 114 2.94 -3.56 10.40
CA ASP A 114 2.41 -2.51 11.29
C ASP A 114 0.99 -2.16 10.82
N ASP A 115 0.05 -1.98 11.76
CA ASP A 115 -1.32 -1.55 11.47
C ASP A 115 -1.37 -0.21 10.72
N LEU A 116 -0.36 0.64 10.91
CA LEU A 116 -0.20 1.89 10.18
C LEU A 116 0.08 1.70 8.68
N LEU A 117 0.45 0.49 8.27
CA LEU A 117 0.71 0.14 6.87
C LEU A 117 -0.52 -0.48 6.19
N LEU A 118 -1.63 -0.71 6.90
CA LEU A 118 -2.84 -1.24 6.30
C LEU A 118 -3.44 -0.24 5.31
N ASN A 119 -3.75 -0.71 4.10
CA ASN A 119 -4.32 0.09 3.03
C ASN A 119 -5.74 -0.39 2.70
N PHE A 120 -6.73 0.29 3.26
CA PHE A 120 -8.13 -0.07 3.12
C PHE A 120 -8.75 0.46 1.84
N ILE A 121 -9.47 -0.41 1.13
CA ILE A 121 -10.18 -0.08 -0.10
C ILE A 121 -11.68 -0.18 0.14
N SER A 122 -12.36 0.91 -0.22
CA SER A 122 -13.80 1.12 0.01
C SER A 122 -14.54 1.35 -1.30
N LEU A 123 -15.80 0.92 -1.34
CA LEU A 123 -16.73 1.20 -2.43
C LEU A 123 -17.62 2.35 -2.01
N LEU A 124 -17.73 3.37 -2.86
CA LEU A 124 -18.53 4.57 -2.59
C LEU A 124 -19.52 4.79 -3.75
N PRO A 125 -20.74 4.22 -3.69
CA PRO A 125 -21.77 4.50 -4.67
C PRO A 125 -22.09 5.99 -4.74
N VAL A 126 -22.22 6.53 -5.96
CA VAL A 126 -22.54 7.94 -6.17
C VAL A 126 -23.99 8.23 -5.73
N ASN A 127 -24.19 9.34 -5.04
CA ASN A 127 -25.51 9.71 -4.52
C ASN A 127 -26.49 10.06 -5.68
N PRO A 128 -27.55 9.26 -5.91
CA PRO A 128 -28.50 9.49 -7.00
C PRO A 128 -29.37 10.72 -6.79
N ALA A 129 -29.57 11.19 -5.55
CA ALA A 129 -30.32 12.41 -5.28
C ALA A 129 -29.56 13.66 -5.74
N LYS A 130 -28.22 13.60 -5.81
CA LYS A 130 -27.37 14.67 -6.35
C LYS A 130 -27.11 14.51 -7.85
N PHE A 131 -27.04 13.27 -8.33
CA PHE A 131 -26.70 12.95 -9.71
C PHE A 131 -27.72 12.00 -10.31
N SER A 132 -28.77 12.55 -10.91
CA SER A 132 -29.93 11.77 -11.39
C SER A 132 -29.64 10.79 -12.53
N ARG A 133 -28.53 10.97 -13.26
CA ARG A 133 -28.15 10.12 -14.40
C ARG A 133 -27.30 8.90 -14.03
N VAL A 134 -26.95 8.73 -12.75
CA VAL A 134 -26.10 7.61 -12.33
C VAL A 134 -26.86 6.29 -12.37
N ASN A 135 -26.17 5.21 -12.73
CA ASN A 135 -26.73 3.87 -12.66
C ASN A 135 -26.74 3.35 -11.21
N HIS A 136 -27.67 3.87 -10.40
CA HIS A 136 -27.77 3.55 -8.98
C HIS A 136 -28.03 2.06 -8.71
N GLU A 137 -28.95 1.46 -9.46
CA GLU A 137 -29.30 0.05 -9.28
C GLU A 137 -28.15 -0.88 -9.69
N GLY A 138 -27.43 -0.55 -10.77
CA GLY A 138 -26.19 -1.25 -11.13
C GLY A 138 -25.11 -1.13 -10.05
N ALA A 139 -24.91 0.06 -9.49
CA ALA A 139 -23.94 0.27 -8.40
C ALA A 139 -24.30 -0.55 -7.15
N LYS A 140 -25.58 -0.58 -6.75
CA LYS A 140 -26.06 -1.42 -5.64
C LYS A 140 -25.82 -2.91 -5.91
N ALA A 141 -26.18 -3.38 -7.10
CA ALA A 141 -26.00 -4.78 -7.49
C ALA A 141 -24.53 -5.17 -7.47
N PHE A 142 -23.65 -4.30 -7.99
CA PHE A 142 -22.21 -4.51 -7.97
C PHE A 142 -21.65 -4.55 -6.54
N VAL A 143 -22.01 -3.59 -5.69
CA VAL A 143 -21.58 -3.59 -4.27
C VAL A 143 -22.01 -4.87 -3.58
N LYS A 144 -23.28 -5.27 -3.71
CA LYS A 144 -23.81 -6.50 -3.10
C LYS A 144 -23.05 -7.74 -3.58
N TRP A 145 -22.76 -7.83 -4.87
CA TRP A 145 -21.98 -8.95 -5.42
C TRP A 145 -20.53 -8.94 -4.91
N LEU A 146 -19.91 -7.76 -4.85
CA LEU A 146 -18.51 -7.61 -4.50
C LEU A 146 -18.24 -7.85 -3.00
N THR A 147 -19.21 -7.53 -2.14
CA THR A 147 -19.13 -7.77 -0.69
C THR A 147 -19.58 -9.15 -0.24
N ASP A 148 -20.23 -9.93 -1.11
CA ASP A 148 -20.69 -11.29 -0.83
C ASP A 148 -19.49 -12.24 -0.55
N PRO A 149 -19.50 -12.99 0.57
CA PRO A 149 -18.40 -13.89 0.96
C PRO A 149 -18.09 -14.99 -0.07
N GLY A 150 -19.10 -15.48 -0.78
CA GLY A 150 -18.96 -16.58 -1.75
C GLY A 150 -18.71 -16.11 -3.18
N LYS A 151 -18.73 -14.80 -3.45
CA LYS A 151 -18.57 -14.22 -4.79
C LYS A 151 -17.36 -13.29 -4.85
N GLY A 152 -17.57 -11.97 -4.78
CA GLY A 152 -16.48 -11.00 -4.93
C GLY A 152 -15.39 -11.15 -3.88
N GLN A 153 -15.74 -11.44 -2.63
CA GLN A 153 -14.74 -11.65 -1.58
C GLN A 153 -13.91 -12.92 -1.81
N LYS A 154 -14.50 -13.98 -2.38
CA LYS A 154 -13.75 -15.18 -2.76
C LYS A 154 -12.70 -14.87 -3.84
N ILE A 155 -13.07 -14.05 -4.83
CA ILE A 155 -12.12 -13.58 -5.85
C ILE A 155 -10.97 -12.81 -5.21
N VAL A 156 -11.27 -11.88 -4.29
CA VAL A 156 -10.24 -11.13 -3.53
C VAL A 156 -9.31 -12.09 -2.77
N GLU A 157 -9.87 -13.08 -2.07
CA GLU A 157 -9.11 -14.06 -1.29
C GLU A 157 -8.17 -14.92 -2.15
N GLU A 158 -8.53 -15.18 -3.40
CA GLU A 158 -7.77 -16.07 -4.30
C GLU A 158 -6.79 -15.31 -5.22
N TYR A 159 -7.02 -14.00 -5.44
CA TYR A 159 -6.29 -13.22 -6.42
C TYR A 159 -4.78 -13.17 -6.18
N GLY A 160 -4.01 -13.70 -7.13
CA GLY A 160 -2.55 -13.67 -7.16
C GLY A 160 -1.85 -14.81 -6.41
N LYS A 161 -2.60 -15.69 -5.72
CA LYS A 161 -2.00 -16.83 -5.00
C LYS A 161 -1.19 -17.76 -5.91
N ASP A 162 -1.72 -18.04 -7.10
CA ASP A 162 -1.11 -18.88 -8.12
C ASP A 162 0.22 -18.31 -8.64
N LYS A 163 0.30 -16.98 -8.78
CA LYS A 163 1.46 -16.29 -9.37
C LYS A 163 2.51 -15.90 -8.34
N TYR A 164 2.09 -15.51 -7.15
CA TYR A 164 2.96 -14.90 -6.13
C TYR A 164 3.10 -15.75 -4.84
N GLY A 165 2.38 -16.87 -4.73
CA GLY A 165 2.40 -17.75 -3.54
C GLY A 165 1.59 -17.23 -2.35
N SER A 166 1.07 -16.00 -2.44
CA SER A 166 0.21 -15.37 -1.43
C SER A 166 -0.85 -14.49 -2.10
N PRO A 167 -2.01 -14.25 -1.45
CA PRO A 167 -2.97 -13.30 -1.98
C PRO A 167 -2.38 -11.88 -2.00
N LEU A 168 -2.72 -11.09 -3.02
CA LEU A 168 -2.32 -9.68 -3.09
C LEU A 168 -3.24 -8.75 -2.27
N PHE A 169 -4.46 -9.21 -2.00
CA PHE A 169 -5.48 -8.48 -1.28
C PHE A 169 -6.20 -9.41 -0.30
N PHE A 170 -6.75 -8.83 0.74
CA PHE A 170 -7.44 -9.54 1.80
C PHE A 170 -8.91 -9.09 1.87
N PRO A 171 -9.85 -10.05 1.90
CA PRO A 171 -11.27 -9.76 2.08
C PRO A 171 -11.53 -8.96 3.36
N ASN A 172 -12.42 -7.98 3.29
CA ASN A 172 -12.80 -7.15 4.43
C ASN A 172 -14.17 -6.48 4.23
N SER A 173 -15.12 -7.18 3.62
CA SER A 173 -16.51 -6.77 3.69
C SER A 173 -17.09 -7.04 5.08
N LYS A 174 -18.21 -6.39 5.40
CA LYS A 174 -18.93 -6.66 6.65
C LYS A 174 -19.41 -8.11 6.67
N GLU A 175 -20.02 -8.53 5.57
CA GLU A 175 -20.60 -9.85 5.36
C GLU A 175 -19.54 -10.96 5.46
N TRP A 176 -18.34 -10.72 4.92
CA TRP A 176 -17.24 -11.68 5.01
C TRP A 176 -16.72 -11.81 6.44
N ARG A 177 -16.54 -10.69 7.15
CA ARG A 177 -16.12 -10.71 8.56
C ARG A 177 -17.12 -11.44 9.43
N GLU A 178 -18.42 -11.17 9.23
CA GLU A 178 -19.51 -11.87 9.92
C GLU A 178 -19.48 -13.38 9.63
N ALA A 179 -19.32 -13.77 8.35
CA ALA A 179 -19.23 -15.19 7.96
C ALA A 179 -18.00 -15.92 8.53
N LYS A 180 -16.90 -15.21 8.80
CA LYS A 180 -15.67 -15.76 9.39
C LYS A 180 -15.59 -15.65 10.92
N GLY A 181 -16.61 -15.09 11.56
CA GLY A 181 -16.62 -14.87 13.01
C GLY A 181 -15.59 -13.83 13.49
N VAL A 182 -15.09 -12.97 12.60
CA VAL A 182 -14.14 -11.90 12.92
C VAL A 182 -14.92 -10.72 13.50
N LYS A 183 -14.83 -10.52 14.83
CA LYS A 183 -15.46 -9.36 15.49
C LYS A 183 -14.72 -8.07 15.13
N LYS A 184 -15.49 -6.98 15.08
CA LYS A 184 -15.06 -5.63 14.70
C LYS A 184 -13.84 -5.13 15.45
#